data_AF-A0A8S1S7S2-F1
#
_entry.id   AF-A0A8S1S7S2-F1
#
_cell.length_a   1.000
_cell.length_b   1.000
_cell.length_c   1.000
_cell.angle_alpha   90.00
_cell.angle_beta   90.00
_cell.angle_gamma   90.00
#
_symmetry.space_group_name_H-M   'P 1'
#
loop_
_entity.id
_entity.type
_entity.pdbx_description
1 polymer ?
#
loop_
_entity_poly.entity_id
_entity_poly.type
_entity_poly.pdbx_seq_one_letter_code
_entity_poly.pdbx_strand_id
1 'polypeptide(L)'
;MFDNIRSADELYVTENEKEYYDRKLAEYQDIYSIKQAITAYSKIKLFNIDQQQKLKYECYSNCYDNNQVIFENQEDGIKKLSRCLTECKKQTKDLKQFLKNVDKLVYFKNQTCHSNCDQIINYNADQTYQEKISNKVNVYRCRWVCENKLDRRYREFWLKQRNDIIDQYSNQLAN
;
A
#
# COMPACT_ATOMS: atom_id res chain seq x y z
N MET A 1 2.65 59.97 -28.20
CA MET A 1 3.06 58.61 -28.60
C MET A 1 4.23 58.25 -27.71
N PHE A 2 3.99 57.45 -26.67
CA PHE A 2 5.07 56.83 -25.92
C PHE A 2 5.00 55.35 -26.24
N ASP A 3 6.08 54.87 -26.85
CA ASP A 3 6.24 53.50 -27.30
C ASP A 3 6.11 52.52 -26.15
N ASN A 4 5.46 51.39 -26.45
CA ASN A 4 5.44 50.18 -25.65
C ASN A 4 6.88 49.66 -25.48
N ILE A 5 7.59 50.16 -24.47
CA ILE A 5 8.77 49.50 -23.95
C ILE A 5 8.28 48.63 -22.79
N ARG A 6 7.95 47.38 -23.11
CA ARG A 6 7.85 46.31 -22.09
C ARG A 6 9.17 46.25 -21.36
N SER A 7 9.14 46.23 -20.03
CA SER A 7 10.36 46.17 -19.23
C SER A 7 11.13 44.88 -19.55
N ALA A 8 12.45 44.89 -19.37
CA ALA A 8 13.27 43.68 -19.57
C ALA A 8 12.79 42.51 -18.68
N ASP A 9 12.17 42.80 -17.54
CA ASP A 9 11.53 41.81 -16.66
C ASP A 9 10.30 41.15 -17.30
N GLU A 10 9.52 41.86 -18.13
CA GLU A 10 8.37 41.28 -18.84
C GLU A 10 8.78 40.35 -20.01
N LEU A 11 10.02 40.48 -20.51
CA LEU A 11 10.57 39.60 -21.55
C LEU A 11 11.28 38.35 -21.00
N TYR A 12 11.78 38.37 -19.75
CA TYR A 12 12.41 37.22 -19.09
C TYR A 12 11.42 36.19 -18.50
N VAL A 13 10.14 36.52 -18.49
CA VAL A 13 9.06 35.73 -17.84
C VAL A 13 8.49 34.64 -18.76
N THR A 14 8.60 34.77 -20.08
CA THR A 14 7.89 33.88 -21.02
C THR A 14 8.55 32.51 -21.26
N GLU A 15 9.88 32.38 -21.12
CA GLU A 15 10.57 31.06 -21.13
C GLU A 15 10.62 30.41 -19.73
N ASN A 16 10.52 31.20 -18.66
CA ASN A 16 10.61 30.72 -17.26
C ASN A 16 9.29 30.24 -16.65
N GLU A 17 8.14 30.78 -17.08
CA GLU A 17 6.84 30.42 -16.49
C GLU A 17 6.45 28.98 -16.80
N LYS A 18 6.64 28.54 -18.05
CA LYS A 18 6.32 27.17 -18.44
C LYS A 18 7.17 26.17 -17.64
N GLU A 19 8.48 26.42 -17.56
CA GLU A 19 9.41 25.59 -16.80
C GLU A 19 9.09 25.60 -15.30
N TYR A 20 8.67 26.74 -14.74
CA TYR A 20 8.19 26.82 -13.36
C TYR A 20 6.96 25.93 -13.11
N TYR A 21 5.94 26.01 -13.97
CA TYR A 21 4.72 25.21 -13.83
C TYR A 21 4.97 23.72 -14.09
N ASP A 22 5.82 23.36 -15.06
CA ASP A 22 6.24 21.98 -15.31
C ASP A 22 6.98 21.40 -14.09
N ARG A 23 7.92 22.15 -13.48
CA ARG A 23 8.59 21.73 -12.24
C ARG A 23 7.61 21.55 -11.09
N LYS A 24 6.64 22.45 -10.93
CA LYS A 24 5.60 22.33 -9.91
C LYS A 24 4.76 21.08 -10.14
N LEU A 25 4.37 20.78 -11.37
CA LEU A 25 3.63 19.57 -11.68
C LEU A 25 4.43 18.31 -11.32
N ALA A 26 5.71 18.26 -11.69
CA ALA A 26 6.62 17.15 -11.37
C ALA A 26 6.77 16.96 -9.85
N GLU A 27 6.96 18.05 -9.10
CA GLU A 27 7.06 18.01 -7.63
C GLU A 27 5.84 17.31 -6.99
N TYR A 28 4.62 17.65 -7.41
CA TYR A 28 3.41 17.01 -6.86
C TYR A 28 3.21 15.56 -7.32
N GLN A 29 3.64 15.23 -8.54
CA GLN A 29 3.68 13.86 -9.04
C GLN A 29 4.63 12.99 -8.21
N ASP A 30 5.82 13.52 -7.90
CA ASP A 30 6.83 12.83 -7.10
C ASP A 30 6.36 12.63 -5.66
N ILE A 31 5.82 13.68 -5.02
CA ILE A 31 5.26 13.58 -3.66
C ILE A 31 4.17 12.51 -3.59
N TYR A 32 3.29 12.47 -4.59
CA TYR A 32 2.24 11.46 -4.66
C TYR A 32 2.81 10.05 -4.86
N SER A 33 3.79 9.88 -5.76
CA SER A 33 4.46 8.60 -6.01
C SER A 33 5.21 8.08 -4.78
N ILE A 34 5.93 8.95 -4.07
CA ILE A 34 6.58 8.65 -2.80
C ILE A 34 5.54 8.20 -1.75
N LYS A 35 4.39 8.88 -1.69
CA LYS A 35 3.32 8.50 -0.76
C LYS A 35 2.80 7.09 -1.05
N GLN A 36 2.57 6.73 -2.31
CA GLN A 36 2.17 5.39 -2.70
C GLN A 36 3.21 4.33 -2.28
N ALA A 37 4.50 4.62 -2.47
CA ALA A 37 5.59 3.74 -2.05
C ALA A 37 5.64 3.57 -0.52
N ILE A 38 5.47 4.65 0.26
CA ILE A 38 5.40 4.61 1.73
C ILE A 38 4.20 3.79 2.21
N THR A 39 3.03 3.95 1.58
CA THR A 39 1.83 3.17 1.90
C THR A 39 2.06 1.68 1.62
N ALA A 40 2.64 1.35 0.46
CA ALA A 40 3.00 -0.03 0.12
C ALA A 40 4.01 -0.64 1.11
N TYR A 41 5.06 0.11 1.45
CA TYR A 41 6.07 -0.34 2.42
C TYR A 41 5.50 -0.49 3.84
N SER A 42 4.60 0.40 4.25
CA SER A 42 3.92 0.30 5.55
C SER A 42 3.05 -0.95 5.63
N LYS A 43 2.43 -1.38 4.53
CA LYS A 43 1.74 -2.68 4.44
C LYS A 43 2.69 -3.87 4.56
N ILE A 44 3.89 -3.80 3.99
CA ILE A 44 4.92 -4.83 4.16
C ILE A 44 5.34 -4.93 5.64
N LYS A 45 5.58 -3.79 6.30
CA LYS A 45 5.86 -3.75 7.75
C LYS A 45 4.71 -4.29 8.59
N LEU A 46 3.45 -4.03 8.20
CA LEU A 46 2.28 -4.61 8.87
C LEU A 46 2.33 -6.15 8.87
N PHE A 47 2.90 -6.79 7.85
CA PHE A 47 2.94 -8.24 7.77
C PHE A 47 3.98 -8.90 8.69
N ASN A 48 5.02 -8.16 9.13
CA ASN A 48 6.16 -8.71 9.87
C ASN A 48 6.61 -10.09 9.32
N ILE A 49 6.97 -10.12 8.02
CA ILE A 49 7.23 -11.37 7.25
C ILE A 49 8.16 -12.29 8.01
N ASP A 50 9.21 -11.72 8.60
CA ASP A 50 10.27 -12.47 9.26
C ASP A 50 9.74 -13.20 10.49
N GLN A 51 8.91 -12.55 11.30
CA GLN A 51 8.28 -13.19 12.47
C GLN A 51 7.36 -14.35 12.06
N GLN A 52 6.59 -14.18 10.97
CA GLN A 52 5.69 -15.22 10.48
C GLN A 52 6.43 -16.42 9.89
N GLN A 53 7.55 -16.16 9.20
CA GLN A 53 8.42 -17.23 8.72
C GLN A 53 9.04 -17.99 9.90
N LYS A 54 9.51 -17.29 10.93
CA LYS A 54 10.07 -17.89 12.14
C LYS A 54 9.05 -18.83 12.82
N LEU A 55 7.84 -18.35 13.11
CA LEU A 55 6.77 -19.15 13.71
C LEU A 55 6.42 -20.39 12.87
N LYS A 56 6.37 -20.25 11.55
CA LYS A 56 6.13 -21.36 10.63
C LYS A 56 7.24 -22.42 10.71
N TYR A 57 8.50 -22.00 10.76
CA TYR A 57 9.63 -22.94 10.86
C TYR A 57 9.71 -23.61 12.24
N GLU A 58 9.40 -22.88 13.32
CA GLU A 58 9.26 -23.46 14.67
C GLU A 58 8.16 -24.53 14.70
N CYS A 59 6.99 -24.23 14.11
CA CYS A 59 5.90 -25.19 13.97
C CYS A 59 6.32 -26.43 13.16
N TYR A 60 7.08 -26.26 12.06
CA TYR A 60 7.61 -27.38 11.31
C TYR A 60 8.57 -28.23 12.13
N SER A 61 9.50 -27.62 12.88
CA SER A 61 10.40 -28.34 13.78
C SER A 61 9.59 -29.20 14.76
N ASN A 62 8.63 -28.61 15.45
CA ASN A 62 7.76 -29.33 16.38
C ASN A 62 6.99 -30.48 15.71
N CYS A 63 6.51 -30.29 14.48
CA CYS A 63 5.88 -31.38 13.72
C CYS A 63 6.84 -32.53 13.44
N TYR A 64 8.10 -32.25 13.10
CA TYR A 64 9.09 -33.31 12.89
C TYR A 64 9.46 -33.99 14.22
N ASP A 65 9.75 -33.21 15.27
CA ASP A 65 10.16 -33.71 16.58
C ASP A 65 9.07 -34.57 17.25
N ASN A 66 7.82 -34.11 17.23
CA ASN A 66 6.68 -34.86 17.80
C ASN A 66 6.31 -36.13 17.01
N ASN A 67 6.76 -36.24 15.75
CA ASN A 67 6.48 -37.40 14.89
C ASN A 67 7.73 -38.26 14.64
N GLN A 68 8.88 -37.97 15.26
CA GLN A 68 10.12 -38.76 15.16
C GLN A 68 9.95 -40.22 15.61
N VAL A 69 9.01 -40.49 16.52
CA VAL A 69 8.74 -41.85 17.05
C VAL A 69 7.79 -42.65 16.15
N ILE A 70 7.14 -42.03 15.15
CA ILE A 70 6.05 -42.68 14.38
C ILE A 70 6.54 -43.36 13.09
N PHE A 71 7.84 -43.38 12.83
CA PHE A 71 8.40 -44.13 11.69
C PHE A 71 8.30 -45.66 11.84
N GLU A 72 7.87 -46.16 13.00
CA GLU A 72 7.60 -47.58 13.25
C GLU A 72 6.24 -48.07 12.68
N ASN A 73 5.29 -47.16 12.39
CA ASN A 73 4.02 -47.45 11.69
C ASN A 73 3.86 -46.49 10.50
N GLN A 74 4.50 -46.83 9.38
CA GLN A 74 4.82 -45.92 8.27
C GLN A 74 3.64 -45.11 7.72
N GLU A 75 2.43 -45.65 7.60
CA GLU A 75 1.33 -44.94 6.93
C GLU A 75 0.62 -43.90 7.81
N ASP A 76 0.36 -44.23 9.08
CA ASP A 76 -0.32 -43.34 10.02
C ASP A 76 0.59 -42.22 10.51
N GLY A 77 1.89 -42.49 10.66
CA GLY A 77 2.88 -41.45 10.94
C GLY A 77 3.00 -40.42 9.83
N ILE A 78 3.01 -40.87 8.56
CA ILE A 78 3.04 -39.97 7.41
C ILE A 78 1.76 -39.12 7.36
N LYS A 79 0.58 -39.71 7.60
CA LYS A 79 -0.70 -38.95 7.63
C LYS A 79 -0.72 -37.90 8.75
N LYS A 80 -0.26 -38.24 9.96
CA LYS A 80 -0.17 -37.30 11.10
C LYS A 80 0.81 -36.16 10.81
N LEU A 81 2.01 -36.47 10.30
CA LEU A 81 3.00 -35.47 9.93
C LEU A 81 2.48 -34.53 8.83
N SER A 82 1.87 -35.10 7.77
CA SER A 82 1.28 -34.31 6.68
C SER A 82 0.20 -33.34 7.17
N ARG A 83 -0.66 -33.80 8.09
CA ARG A 83 -1.69 -32.95 8.71
C ARG A 83 -1.09 -31.83 9.55
N CYS A 84 -0.09 -32.14 10.37
CA CYS A 84 0.63 -31.17 11.19
C CYS A 84 1.29 -30.08 10.33
N LEU A 85 2.06 -30.47 9.31
CA LEU A 85 2.70 -29.53 8.38
C LEU A 85 1.69 -28.69 7.59
N THR A 86 0.50 -29.22 7.32
CA THR A 86 -0.59 -28.49 6.66
C THR A 86 -1.19 -27.43 7.57
N GLU A 87 -1.41 -27.73 8.84
CA GLU A 87 -1.87 -26.75 9.84
C GLU A 87 -0.83 -25.63 10.05
N CYS A 88 0.47 -25.96 10.13
CA CYS A 88 1.54 -24.95 10.20
C CYS A 88 1.56 -24.00 8.99
N LYS A 89 1.05 -24.42 7.81
CA LYS A 89 0.93 -23.55 6.62
C LYS A 89 -0.29 -22.65 6.66
N LYS A 90 -1.30 -22.98 7.47
CA LYS A 90 -2.61 -22.32 7.48
C LYS A 90 -2.52 -20.88 7.98
N GLN A 91 -1.77 -20.63 9.05
CA GLN A 91 -1.48 -19.26 9.54
C GLN A 91 -0.90 -18.37 8.42
N THR A 92 0.11 -18.85 7.70
CA THR A 92 0.70 -18.10 6.58
C THR A 92 -0.31 -17.88 5.45
N LYS A 93 -1.17 -18.87 5.17
CA LYS A 93 -2.20 -18.78 4.13
C LYS A 93 -3.27 -17.74 4.48
N ASP A 94 -3.76 -17.75 5.71
CA ASP A 94 -4.81 -16.84 6.19
C ASP A 94 -4.28 -15.40 6.25
N LEU A 95 -3.05 -15.20 6.71
CA LEU A 95 -2.39 -13.88 6.67
C LEU A 95 -2.20 -13.38 5.23
N LYS A 96 -1.79 -14.25 4.29
CA LYS A 96 -1.72 -13.89 2.86
C LYS A 96 -3.09 -13.51 2.30
N GLN A 97 -4.15 -14.21 2.68
CA GLN A 97 -5.50 -13.90 2.22
C GLN A 97 -6.03 -12.59 2.83
N PHE A 98 -5.77 -12.35 4.11
CA PHE A 98 -6.05 -11.09 4.77
C PHE A 98 -5.40 -9.91 4.03
N LEU A 99 -4.12 -10.02 3.65
CA LEU A 99 -3.45 -8.99 2.87
C LEU A 99 -4.11 -8.73 1.51
N LYS A 100 -4.45 -9.78 0.77
CA LYS A 100 -5.16 -9.63 -0.52
C LYS A 100 -6.47 -8.87 -0.34
N ASN A 101 -7.18 -9.12 0.76
CA ASN A 101 -8.42 -8.40 1.09
C ASN A 101 -8.15 -6.93 1.44
N VAL A 102 -7.09 -6.64 2.20
CA VAL A 102 -6.63 -5.28 2.49
C VAL A 102 -6.28 -4.54 1.20
N ASP A 103 -5.50 -5.15 0.31
CA ASP A 103 -5.10 -4.54 -0.96
C ASP A 103 -6.30 -4.27 -1.87
N LYS A 104 -7.23 -5.22 -1.97
CA LYS A 104 -8.45 -5.05 -2.73
C LYS A 104 -9.30 -3.90 -2.18
N LEU A 105 -9.44 -3.80 -0.86
CA LEU A 105 -10.21 -2.73 -0.21
C LEU A 105 -9.55 -1.36 -0.41
N VAL A 106 -8.21 -1.28 -0.25
CA VAL A 106 -7.45 -0.06 -0.51
C VAL A 106 -7.59 0.35 -1.96
N TYR A 107 -7.44 -0.58 -2.90
CA TYR A 107 -7.59 -0.33 -4.33
C TYR A 107 -8.96 0.28 -4.64
N PHE A 108 -10.05 -0.34 -4.19
CA PHE A 108 -11.40 0.18 -4.43
C PHE A 108 -11.61 1.57 -3.82
N LYS A 109 -11.16 1.77 -2.58
CA LYS A 109 -11.32 3.08 -1.92
C LYS A 109 -10.51 4.17 -2.60
N ASN A 110 -9.28 3.88 -3.01
CA ASN A 110 -8.45 4.80 -3.78
C ASN A 110 -9.07 5.07 -5.16
N GLN A 111 -9.56 4.05 -5.85
CA GLN A 111 -10.23 4.23 -7.14
C GLN A 111 -11.44 5.15 -7.02
N THR A 112 -12.31 4.95 -6.02
CA THR A 112 -13.46 5.83 -5.77
C THR A 112 -13.01 7.24 -5.42
N CYS A 113 -12.01 7.39 -4.55
CA CYS A 113 -11.53 8.71 -4.13
C CYS A 113 -10.86 9.47 -5.29
N HIS A 114 -10.03 8.79 -6.09
CA HIS A 114 -9.37 9.37 -7.26
C HIS A 114 -10.38 9.77 -8.33
N SER A 115 -11.43 8.97 -8.56
CA SER A 115 -12.52 9.36 -9.46
C SER A 115 -13.17 10.68 -9.05
N ASN A 116 -13.33 10.93 -7.74
CA ASN A 116 -13.86 12.21 -7.24
C ASN A 116 -12.83 13.34 -7.38
N CYS A 117 -11.53 13.05 -7.22
CA CYS A 117 -10.48 14.03 -7.49
C CYS A 117 -10.43 14.44 -8.96
N ASP A 118 -10.71 13.50 -9.87
CA ASP A 118 -10.70 13.76 -11.31
C ASP A 118 -11.92 14.60 -11.75
N GLN A 119 -13.02 14.58 -10.99
CA GLN A 119 -14.17 15.46 -11.17
C GLN A 119 -13.90 16.92 -10.81
N ILE A 120 -12.82 17.21 -10.07
CA ILE A 120 -12.40 18.59 -9.75
C ILE A 120 -11.94 19.32 -11.03
N ILE A 121 -11.59 18.57 -12.08
CA ILE A 121 -11.10 19.16 -13.31
C ILE A 121 -12.27 19.62 -14.18
N ASN A 122 -12.43 20.94 -14.28
CA ASN A 122 -13.33 21.54 -15.25
C ASN A 122 -12.52 21.84 -16.53
N TYR A 123 -12.54 20.95 -17.52
CA TYR A 123 -11.83 21.18 -18.78
C TYR A 123 -12.68 22.05 -19.72
N ASN A 124 -12.52 23.37 -19.61
CA ASN A 124 -13.03 24.29 -20.63
C ASN A 124 -12.03 24.36 -21.80
N ALA A 125 -12.52 24.46 -23.03
CA ALA A 125 -11.68 24.55 -24.23
C ALA A 125 -10.70 25.75 -24.19
N ASP A 126 -11.08 26.82 -23.48
CA ASP A 126 -10.38 28.11 -23.46
C ASP A 126 -9.34 28.27 -22.33
N GLN A 127 -8.95 27.18 -21.64
CA GLN A 127 -8.01 27.28 -20.52
C GLN A 127 -6.58 27.62 -20.95
N THR A 128 -5.99 28.57 -20.24
CA THR A 128 -4.57 28.89 -20.27
C THR A 128 -3.73 27.71 -19.78
N TYR A 129 -2.44 27.69 -20.13
CA TYR A 129 -1.51 26.65 -19.69
C TYR A 129 -1.36 26.62 -18.15
N GLN A 130 -1.32 27.77 -17.49
CA GLN A 130 -1.29 27.88 -16.03
C GLN A 130 -2.51 27.23 -15.38
N GLU A 131 -3.72 27.49 -15.89
CA GLU A 131 -4.96 26.88 -15.38
C GLU A 131 -4.96 25.36 -15.54
N LYS A 132 -4.48 24.86 -16.68
CA LYS A 132 -4.32 23.42 -16.93
C LYS A 132 -3.37 22.77 -15.92
N ILE A 133 -2.23 23.39 -15.64
CA ILE A 133 -1.26 22.86 -14.66
C ILE A 133 -1.80 22.96 -13.24
N SER A 134 -2.42 24.08 -12.87
CA SER A 134 -3.03 24.27 -11.55
C SER A 134 -4.09 23.19 -11.26
N ASN A 135 -4.93 22.88 -12.25
CA ASN A 135 -5.91 21.79 -12.15
C ASN A 135 -5.23 20.43 -11.92
N LYS A 136 -4.16 20.11 -12.67
CA LYS A 136 -3.41 18.86 -12.46
C LYS A 136 -2.77 18.79 -11.08
N VAL A 137 -2.18 19.88 -10.59
CA VAL A 137 -1.61 19.96 -9.24
C VAL A 137 -2.70 19.72 -8.18
N ASN A 138 -3.87 20.30 -8.34
CA ASN A 138 -5.00 20.09 -7.42
C ASN A 138 -5.48 18.64 -7.40
N VAL A 139 -5.47 17.96 -8.55
CA VAL A 139 -5.76 16.51 -8.63
C VAL A 139 -4.73 15.72 -7.82
N TYR A 140 -3.43 15.95 -8.01
CA TYR A 140 -2.40 15.23 -7.25
C TYR A 140 -2.46 15.51 -5.74
N ARG A 141 -2.75 16.77 -5.35
CA ARG A 141 -3.02 17.12 -3.94
C ARG A 141 -4.22 16.36 -3.38
N CYS A 142 -5.33 16.30 -4.13
CA CYS A 142 -6.52 15.55 -3.72
C CYS A 142 -6.22 14.05 -3.56
N ARG A 143 -5.51 13.45 -4.54
CA ARG A 143 -5.11 12.03 -4.49
C ARG A 143 -4.17 11.76 -3.31
N TRP A 144 -3.24 12.67 -3.00
CA TRP A 144 -2.41 12.56 -1.80
C TRP A 144 -3.22 12.56 -0.49
N VAL A 145 -4.28 13.37 -0.41
CA VAL A 145 -5.22 13.35 0.73
C VAL A 145 -5.99 12.02 0.80
N CYS A 146 -6.39 11.45 -0.35
CA CYS A 146 -7.03 10.13 -0.41
C CYS A 146 -6.15 9.05 0.23
N GLU A 147 -4.87 8.97 -0.17
CA GLU A 147 -3.92 8.00 0.38
C GLU A 147 -3.73 8.16 1.89
N ASN A 148 -3.63 9.40 2.40
CA ASN A 148 -3.48 9.65 3.84
C ASN A 148 -4.71 9.27 4.68
N LYS A 149 -5.92 9.50 4.17
CA LYS A 149 -7.16 9.12 4.88
C LYS A 149 -7.26 7.59 5.04
N LEU A 150 -6.80 6.84 4.04
CA LEU A 150 -6.79 5.37 4.11
C LEU A 150 -5.79 4.86 5.14
N ASP A 151 -4.57 5.39 5.13
CA ASP A 151 -3.55 5.02 6.11
C ASP A 151 -4.02 5.25 7.55
N ARG A 152 -4.63 6.41 7.84
CA ARG A 152 -5.03 6.75 9.21
C ARG A 152 -6.22 5.93 9.70
N ARG A 153 -7.25 5.76 8.87
CA ARG A 153 -8.51 5.15 9.31
C ARG A 153 -8.44 3.63 9.44
N TYR A 154 -7.62 2.98 8.61
CA TYR A 154 -7.64 1.52 8.50
C TYR A 154 -6.44 0.84 9.15
N ARG A 155 -5.39 1.58 9.53
CA ARG A 155 -4.20 1.00 10.16
C ARG A 155 -4.51 0.27 11.45
N GLU A 156 -5.26 0.86 12.38
CA GLU A 156 -5.62 0.20 13.65
C GLU A 156 -6.53 -1.01 13.43
N PHE A 157 -7.50 -0.88 12.53
CA PHE A 157 -8.40 -1.97 12.16
C PHE A 157 -7.63 -3.17 11.56
N TRP A 158 -6.70 -2.92 10.64
CA TRP A 158 -5.86 -3.96 10.04
C TRP A 158 -4.89 -4.57 11.05
N LEU A 159 -4.31 -3.76 11.93
CA LEU A 159 -3.46 -4.24 13.03
C LEU A 159 -4.22 -5.20 13.93
N LYS A 160 -5.46 -4.85 14.30
CA LYS A 160 -6.33 -5.70 15.11
C LYS A 160 -6.64 -7.03 14.41
N GLN A 161 -7.17 -6.99 13.17
CA GLN A 161 -7.48 -8.22 12.44
C GLN A 161 -6.26 -9.12 12.22
N ARG A 162 -5.08 -8.53 11.95
CA ARG A 162 -3.83 -9.28 11.86
C ARG A 162 -3.49 -9.95 13.19
N ASN A 163 -3.55 -9.21 14.29
CA ASN A 163 -3.24 -9.76 15.62
C ASN A 163 -4.23 -10.88 15.97
N ASP A 164 -5.52 -10.71 15.70
CA ASP A 164 -6.53 -11.75 15.92
C ASP A 164 -6.18 -13.05 15.16
N ILE A 165 -5.70 -12.95 13.91
CA ILE A 165 -5.21 -14.11 13.15
C ILE A 165 -3.97 -14.71 13.82
N ILE A 166 -3.00 -13.90 14.25
CA ILE A 166 -1.77 -14.39 14.90
C ILE A 166 -2.11 -15.10 16.23
N ASP A 167 -2.97 -14.51 17.05
CA ASP A 167 -3.34 -15.02 18.38
C ASP A 167 -4.10 -16.35 18.28
N GLN A 168 -4.93 -16.54 17.26
CA GLN A 168 -5.60 -17.83 16.98
C GLN A 168 -4.62 -18.99 16.85
N TYR A 169 -3.45 -18.76 16.23
CA TYR A 169 -2.45 -19.79 15.98
C TYR A 169 -1.37 -19.87 17.06
N SER A 170 -1.11 -18.77 17.77
CA SER A 170 -0.15 -18.74 18.89
C SER A 170 -0.64 -19.57 20.08
N ASN A 171 -1.95 -19.55 20.35
CA ASN A 171 -2.58 -20.36 21.39
C ASN A 171 -2.66 -21.86 21.06
N GLN A 172 -2.48 -22.24 19.78
CA GLN A 172 -2.42 -23.64 19.35
C GLN A 172 -1.02 -24.26 19.51
N LEU A 173 0.02 -23.44 19.67
CA LEU A 173 1.39 -23.90 19.91
C LEU A 173 1.75 -23.98 21.40
N ALA A 174 0.94 -23.35 22.27
CA ALA A 174 1.14 -23.32 23.72
C ALA A 174 0.34 -24.40 24.49
N ASN A 175 -0.54 -25.14 23.81
CA ASN A 175 -1.27 -26.30 24.33
C ASN A 175 -0.83 -27.56 23.58
#